data_AF-A0A921LKB4-F1
#
_entry.id   AF-A0A921LKB4-F1
#
_cell.length_a   1.000
_cell.length_b   1.000
_cell.length_c   1.000
_cell.angle_alpha   90.00
_cell.angle_beta   90.00
_cell.angle_gamma   90.00
#
_symmetry.space_group_name_H-M   'P 1'
#
loop_
_entity.id
_entity.type
_entity.pdbx_description
1 polymer ?
#
loop_
_entity_poly.entity_id
_entity_poly.type
_entity_poly.pdbx_seq_one_letter_code
_entity_poly.pdbx_strand_id
1 'polypeptide(L)'
;MIINKSDVLNQFDDYREIISKATNLHLSLKKESKTFLRVYVLWSLSKRPELEKWLHNNYYVVSLSFLLEAFTCLMLNQTSGAQLLLRSSVENFIKFCLSTENLTIDNTRFKQNLKSLRTVYNDEKILQHISKLETIYHDLSKLSHSTSSSEISIVNYIGQTLNVTELEFKNTITYIRKIIDIYLLFIFTICRESLKKWDSSDLRNTLKIGFKDNKVKSILQQLSF
;
A
#
# COMPACT_ATOMS: atom_id res chain seq x y z
N MET A 1 -18.88 4.94 -16.34
CA MET A 1 -18.03 4.08 -17.18
C MET A 1 -17.63 2.87 -16.36
N ILE A 2 -18.08 1.67 -16.72
CA ILE A 2 -17.73 0.45 -15.98
C ILE A 2 -16.33 0.03 -16.44
N ILE A 3 -15.33 0.26 -15.60
CA ILE A 3 -13.95 -0.16 -15.91
C ILE A 3 -13.84 -1.64 -15.56
N ASN A 4 -13.53 -2.47 -16.56
CA ASN A 4 -13.36 -3.91 -16.36
C ASN A 4 -11.87 -4.24 -16.10
N LYS A 5 -11.61 -5.47 -15.65
CA LYS A 5 -10.25 -5.91 -15.33
C LYS A 5 -9.29 -5.91 -16.53
N SER A 6 -9.78 -6.20 -17.73
CA SER A 6 -8.96 -6.17 -18.95
C SER A 6 -8.49 -4.75 -19.27
N ASP A 7 -9.34 -3.74 -19.09
CA ASP A 7 -8.98 -2.35 -19.34
C ASP A 7 -7.83 -1.90 -18.42
N VAL A 8 -7.87 -2.33 -17.14
CA VAL A 8 -6.80 -2.04 -16.18
C VAL A 8 -5.51 -2.81 -16.50
N LEU A 9 -5.61 -4.01 -17.07
CA LEU A 9 -4.44 -4.74 -17.54
C LEU A 9 -3.82 -4.06 -18.76
N ASN A 10 -4.61 -3.49 -19.66
CA ASN A 10 -4.09 -2.69 -20.77
C ASN A 10 -3.35 -1.45 -20.25
N GLN A 11 -3.91 -0.75 -19.26
CA GLN A 11 -3.20 0.37 -18.60
C GLN A 11 -1.89 -0.08 -17.94
N PHE A 12 -1.83 -1.31 -17.41
CA PHE A 12 -0.59 -1.85 -16.88
C PHE A 12 0.44 -2.12 -17.98
N ASP A 13 0.01 -2.57 -19.16
CA ASP A 13 0.90 -2.76 -20.30
C ASP A 13 1.42 -1.43 -20.85
N ASP A 14 0.57 -0.39 -20.94
CA ASP A 14 0.99 0.97 -21.28
C ASP A 14 2.03 1.50 -20.26
N TYR A 15 1.74 1.32 -18.97
CA TYR A 15 2.67 1.68 -17.89
C TYR A 15 4.01 0.94 -18.01
N ARG A 16 3.99 -0.34 -18.35
CA ARG A 16 5.22 -1.13 -18.57
C ARG A 16 6.00 -0.64 -19.77
N GLU A 17 5.34 -0.26 -20.85
CA GLU A 17 6.01 0.29 -22.02
C GLU A 17 6.76 1.57 -21.67
N ILE A 18 6.14 2.45 -20.87
CA ILE A 18 6.78 3.67 -20.34
C ILE A 18 8.03 3.33 -19.52
N ILE A 19 7.92 2.39 -18.58
CA ILE A 19 9.05 1.97 -17.72
C ILE A 19 10.17 1.32 -18.55
N SER A 20 9.82 0.47 -19.52
CA SER A 20 10.79 -0.23 -20.37
C SER A 20 11.59 0.76 -21.22
N LYS A 21 10.91 1.76 -21.83
CA LYS A 21 11.56 2.86 -22.55
C LYS A 21 12.50 3.67 -21.66
N ALA A 22 12.18 3.83 -20.37
CA ALA A 22 12.98 4.62 -19.45
C ALA A 22 14.21 3.88 -18.88
N THR A 23 14.19 2.54 -18.83
CA THR A 23 15.17 1.77 -18.04
C THR A 23 15.88 0.64 -18.78
N ASN A 24 15.49 0.31 -20.02
CA ASN A 24 15.91 -0.90 -20.73
C ASN A 24 15.69 -2.21 -19.93
N LEU A 25 14.81 -2.21 -18.92
CA LEU A 25 14.50 -3.38 -18.10
C LEU A 25 13.32 -4.16 -18.68
N HIS A 26 13.45 -5.50 -18.70
CA HIS A 26 12.34 -6.41 -18.97
C HIS A 26 11.72 -6.91 -17.67
N LEU A 27 10.50 -6.45 -17.39
CA LEU A 27 9.75 -6.81 -16.19
C LEU A 27 9.01 -8.14 -16.36
N SER A 28 9.02 -8.98 -15.32
CA SER A 28 8.16 -10.17 -15.23
C SER A 28 6.67 -9.78 -15.29
N LEU A 29 5.84 -10.64 -15.89
CA LEU A 29 4.44 -10.32 -16.27
C LEU A 29 3.40 -10.57 -15.16
N LYS A 30 3.59 -11.57 -14.30
CA LYS A 30 2.45 -12.18 -13.58
C LYS A 30 2.27 -11.71 -12.14
N LYS A 31 3.32 -11.28 -11.44
CA LYS A 31 3.21 -10.83 -10.03
C LYS A 31 2.97 -9.33 -9.95
N GLU A 32 3.59 -8.60 -10.85
CA GLU A 32 3.57 -7.17 -11.04
C GLU A 32 2.17 -6.70 -11.43
N SER A 33 1.57 -7.33 -12.44
CA SER A 33 0.17 -7.08 -12.84
C SER A 33 -0.82 -7.30 -11.70
N LYS A 34 -0.66 -8.35 -10.90
CA LYS A 34 -1.52 -8.60 -9.74
C LYS A 34 -1.39 -7.52 -8.67
N THR A 35 -0.19 -7.01 -8.45
CA THR A 35 0.04 -5.92 -7.49
C THR A 35 -0.54 -4.61 -8.04
N PHE A 36 -0.33 -4.32 -9.32
CA PHE A 36 -0.90 -3.17 -10.00
C PHE A 36 -2.42 -3.14 -9.91
N LEU A 37 -3.10 -4.27 -10.16
CA LEU A 37 -4.55 -4.37 -10.02
C LEU A 37 -5.04 -4.01 -8.60
N ARG A 38 -4.27 -4.35 -7.55
CA ARG A 38 -4.59 -3.98 -6.17
C ARG A 38 -4.34 -2.51 -5.89
N VAL A 39 -3.24 -1.97 -6.42
CA VAL A 39 -2.93 -0.54 -6.37
C VAL A 39 -4.07 0.25 -7.03
N TYR A 40 -4.52 -0.21 -8.19
CA TYR A 40 -5.63 0.37 -8.94
C TYR A 40 -6.93 0.39 -8.13
N VAL A 41 -7.27 -0.71 -7.43
CA VAL A 41 -8.46 -0.73 -6.56
C VAL A 41 -8.35 0.33 -5.46
N LEU A 42 -7.21 0.40 -4.78
CA LEU A 42 -7.00 1.38 -3.71
C LEU A 42 -7.09 2.82 -4.23
N TRP A 43 -6.46 3.10 -5.38
CA TRP A 43 -6.57 4.39 -6.05
C TRP A 43 -8.02 4.69 -6.48
N SER A 44 -8.75 3.71 -7.01
CA SER A 44 -10.13 3.90 -7.43
C SER A 44 -11.03 4.29 -6.26
N LEU A 45 -10.84 3.67 -5.09
CA LEU A 45 -11.57 4.04 -3.87
C LEU A 45 -11.30 5.50 -3.48
N SER A 46 -10.06 5.97 -3.59
CA SER A 46 -9.72 7.36 -3.22
C SER A 46 -10.28 8.42 -4.17
N LYS A 47 -10.82 8.03 -5.33
CA LYS A 47 -11.47 8.93 -6.29
C LYS A 47 -13.00 8.96 -6.18
N ARG A 48 -13.58 8.25 -5.23
CA ARG A 48 -15.04 8.18 -5.07
C ARG A 48 -15.59 9.33 -4.25
N PRO A 49 -16.60 10.06 -4.76
CA PRO A 49 -17.27 11.11 -4.01
C PRO A 49 -17.85 10.62 -2.67
N GLU A 50 -18.35 9.38 -2.63
CA GLU A 50 -18.94 8.79 -1.43
C GLU A 50 -17.93 8.68 -0.27
N LEU A 51 -16.64 8.55 -0.60
CA LEU A 51 -15.55 8.36 0.36
C LEU A 51 -14.75 9.65 0.61
N GLU A 52 -15.06 10.74 -0.10
CA GLU A 52 -14.26 11.97 -0.08
C GLU A 52 -14.10 12.53 1.34
N LYS A 53 -15.18 12.56 2.13
CA LYS A 53 -15.15 13.01 3.54
C LYS A 53 -14.04 12.35 4.37
N TRP A 54 -13.72 11.09 4.07
CA TRP A 54 -12.74 10.31 4.82
C TRP A 54 -11.38 10.33 4.14
N LEU A 55 -11.35 10.11 2.82
CA LEU A 55 -10.12 9.88 2.06
C LEU A 55 -9.48 11.18 1.56
N HIS A 56 -10.18 12.32 1.60
CA HIS A 56 -9.58 13.64 1.38
C HIS A 56 -8.88 14.16 2.65
N ASN A 57 -8.20 13.26 3.36
CA ASN A 57 -7.39 13.56 4.53
C ASN A 57 -5.91 13.68 4.12
N ASN A 58 -5.22 14.72 4.58
CA ASN A 58 -3.82 14.99 4.21
C ASN A 58 -2.90 13.79 4.44
N TYR A 59 -3.06 13.07 5.55
CA TYR A 59 -2.23 11.89 5.82
C TYR A 59 -2.53 10.73 4.88
N TYR A 60 -3.80 10.50 4.53
CA TYR A 60 -4.15 9.46 3.56
C TYR A 60 -3.65 9.79 2.16
N VAL A 61 -3.79 11.04 1.73
CA VAL A 61 -3.30 11.50 0.41
C VAL A 61 -1.79 11.28 0.30
N VAL A 62 -1.03 11.71 1.32
CA VAL A 62 0.42 11.48 1.37
C VAL A 62 0.78 9.99 1.42
N SER A 63 0.04 9.21 2.21
CA SER A 63 0.23 7.76 2.29
C SER A 63 0.04 7.09 0.94
N LEU A 64 -1.05 7.40 0.23
CA LEU A 64 -1.34 6.85 -1.08
C LEU A 64 -0.27 7.26 -2.10
N SER A 65 0.14 8.54 -2.14
CA SER A 65 1.20 8.99 -3.05
C SER A 65 2.49 8.21 -2.85
N PHE A 66 2.96 8.06 -1.61
CA PHE A 66 4.16 7.27 -1.32
C PHE A 66 4.02 5.80 -1.70
N LEU A 67 2.84 5.19 -1.56
CA LEU A 67 2.60 3.82 -2.01
C LEU A 67 2.68 3.67 -3.53
N LEU A 68 2.12 4.63 -4.29
CA LEU A 68 2.16 4.65 -5.76
C LEU A 68 3.58 4.88 -6.28
N GLU A 69 4.29 5.83 -5.68
CA GLU A 69 5.70 6.11 -5.97
C GLU A 69 6.57 4.91 -5.62
N ALA A 70 6.34 4.25 -4.48
CA ALA A 70 7.07 3.05 -4.10
C ALA A 70 6.90 1.92 -5.12
N PHE A 71 5.67 1.71 -5.62
CA PHE A 71 5.44 0.75 -6.69
C PHE A 71 6.24 1.13 -7.94
N THR A 72 6.28 2.42 -8.30
CA THR A 72 7.05 2.89 -9.45
C THR A 72 8.56 2.74 -9.28
N CYS A 73 9.12 3.15 -8.14
CA CYS A 73 10.52 2.92 -7.81
C CYS A 73 10.87 1.44 -7.90
N LEU A 74 10.02 0.55 -7.38
CA LEU A 74 10.26 -0.88 -7.48
C LEU A 74 10.30 -1.36 -8.93
N MET A 75 9.37 -0.89 -9.77
CA MET A 75 9.33 -1.22 -11.20
C MET A 75 10.53 -0.65 -11.97
N LEU A 76 11.16 0.41 -11.47
CA LEU A 76 12.44 0.95 -11.96
C LEU A 76 13.66 0.23 -11.35
N ASN A 77 13.46 -0.88 -10.64
CA ASN A 77 14.46 -1.64 -9.88
C ASN A 77 15.15 -0.85 -8.75
N GLN A 78 14.57 0.26 -8.31
CA GLN A 78 15.03 1.09 -7.20
C GLN A 78 14.44 0.58 -5.87
N THR A 79 14.80 -0.65 -5.48
CA THR A 79 14.15 -1.36 -4.36
C THR A 79 14.33 -0.65 -3.02
N SER A 80 15.51 -0.12 -2.71
CA SER A 80 15.73 0.63 -1.47
C SER A 80 14.87 1.90 -1.40
N GLY A 81 14.78 2.63 -2.52
CA GLY A 81 13.88 3.80 -2.63
C GLY A 81 12.43 3.42 -2.43
N ALA A 82 11.98 2.32 -3.06
CA ALA A 82 10.64 1.79 -2.85
C ALA A 82 10.37 1.45 -1.38
N GLN A 83 11.31 0.81 -0.68
CA GLN A 83 11.15 0.44 0.73
C GLN A 83 11.05 1.66 1.66
N LEU A 84 11.84 2.70 1.40
CA LEU A 84 11.76 3.97 2.14
C LEU A 84 10.39 4.63 1.95
N LEU A 85 9.91 4.69 0.71
CA LEU A 85 8.59 5.23 0.39
C LEU A 85 7.48 4.40 1.04
N LEU A 86 7.58 3.07 1.04
CA LEU A 86 6.59 2.21 1.74
C LEU A 86 6.57 2.46 3.23
N ARG A 87 7.73 2.71 3.85
CA ARG A 87 7.80 3.05 5.27
C ARG A 87 7.04 4.35 5.53
N SER A 88 7.31 5.40 4.75
CA SER A 88 6.61 6.69 4.85
C SER A 88 5.11 6.58 4.55
N SER A 89 4.73 5.70 3.61
CA SER A 89 3.33 5.36 3.36
C SER A 89 2.67 4.80 4.62
N VAL A 90 3.28 3.81 5.27
CA VAL A 90 2.76 3.17 6.49
C VAL A 90 2.67 4.16 7.66
N GLU A 91 3.68 5.01 7.86
CA GLU A 91 3.64 6.04 8.89
C GLU A 91 2.44 6.97 8.70
N ASN A 92 2.25 7.49 7.49
CA ASN A 92 1.15 8.40 7.19
C ASN A 92 -0.21 7.70 7.22
N PHE A 93 -0.28 6.42 6.87
CA PHE A 93 -1.53 5.67 7.00
C PHE A 93 -1.97 5.52 8.45
N ILE A 94 -1.03 5.26 9.37
CA ILE A 94 -1.36 5.21 10.80
C ILE A 94 -1.81 6.60 11.30
N LYS A 95 -1.16 7.69 10.85
CA LYS A 95 -1.60 9.06 11.17
C LYS A 95 -3.00 9.35 10.64
N PHE A 96 -3.33 8.86 9.44
CA PHE A 96 -4.69 8.90 8.91
C PHE A 96 -5.69 8.19 9.83
N CYS A 97 -5.42 6.94 10.22
CA CYS A 97 -6.32 6.21 11.13
C CYS A 97 -6.48 6.91 12.49
N LEU A 98 -5.41 7.51 13.04
CA LEU A 98 -5.51 8.30 14.27
C LEU A 98 -6.37 9.56 14.06
N SER A 99 -6.19 10.24 12.92
CA SER A 99 -6.95 11.44 12.57
C SER A 99 -8.45 11.15 12.43
N THR A 100 -8.84 9.99 11.91
CA THR A 100 -10.25 9.61 11.78
C THR A 100 -10.92 9.31 13.12
N GLU A 101 -10.13 8.88 14.11
CA GLU A 101 -10.57 8.60 15.48
C GLU A 101 -10.38 9.80 16.42
N ASN A 102 -9.98 10.97 15.90
CA ASN A 102 -9.66 12.19 16.65
C ASN A 102 -8.62 11.99 17.77
N LEU A 103 -7.64 11.12 17.55
CA LEU A 103 -6.56 10.86 18.50
C LEU A 103 -5.35 11.78 18.26
N THR A 104 -4.58 12.02 19.32
CA THR A 104 -3.33 12.79 19.23
C THR A 104 -2.31 12.07 18.33
N ILE A 105 -1.75 12.82 17.38
CA ILE A 105 -0.72 12.34 16.46
C ILE A 105 0.65 12.86 16.89
N ASP A 106 1.58 11.94 17.12
CA ASP A 106 2.99 12.24 17.25
C ASP A 106 3.63 12.28 15.87
N ASN A 107 4.18 13.43 15.47
CA ASN A 107 4.74 13.59 14.13
C ASN A 107 6.03 12.81 13.90
N THR A 108 6.75 12.41 14.97
CA THR A 108 8.09 11.82 14.88
C THR A 108 8.14 10.36 15.34
N ARG A 109 7.24 9.92 16.22
CA ARG A 109 7.31 8.59 16.86
C ARG A 109 6.23 7.63 16.36
N PHE A 110 6.58 6.82 15.35
CA PHE A 110 5.70 5.75 14.82
C PHE A 110 5.15 4.81 15.90
N LYS A 111 6.00 4.32 16.81
CA LYS A 111 5.58 3.38 17.87
C LYS A 111 4.55 3.98 18.83
N GLN A 112 4.64 5.27 19.11
CA GLN A 112 3.67 5.96 19.96
C GLN A 112 2.31 6.05 19.27
N ASN A 113 2.30 6.46 18.00
CA ASN A 113 1.09 6.47 17.18
C ASN A 113 0.42 5.09 17.09
N LEU A 114 1.22 4.04 16.90
CA LEU A 114 0.72 2.68 16.84
C LEU A 114 0.10 2.25 18.18
N LYS A 115 0.72 2.61 19.31
CA LYS A 115 0.19 2.33 20.64
C LYS A 115 -1.16 3.04 20.86
N SER A 116 -1.26 4.31 20.48
CA SER A 116 -2.52 5.07 20.53
C SER A 116 -3.59 4.44 19.64
N LEU A 117 -3.24 3.96 18.45
CA LEU A 117 -4.21 3.33 17.55
C LEU A 117 -4.74 2.02 18.13
N ARG A 118 -3.90 1.25 18.83
CA ARG A 118 -4.33 -0.01 19.47
C ARG A 118 -5.39 0.19 20.56
N THR A 119 -5.48 1.38 21.17
CA THR A 119 -6.41 1.60 22.30
C THR A 119 -7.86 1.80 21.86
N VAL A 120 -8.12 2.05 20.57
CA VAL A 120 -9.47 2.30 20.03
C VAL A 120 -10.09 1.08 19.34
N TYR A 121 -9.30 0.03 19.08
CA TYR A 121 -9.80 -1.19 18.45
C TYR A 121 -9.80 -2.35 19.44
N ASN A 122 -10.99 -2.92 19.68
CA ASN A 122 -11.16 -4.15 20.46
C ASN A 122 -11.25 -5.41 19.59
N ASP A 123 -11.37 -5.25 18.26
CA ASP A 123 -11.43 -6.37 17.31
C ASP A 123 -10.04 -7.00 17.15
N GLU A 124 -9.89 -8.26 17.60
CA GLU A 124 -8.64 -9.03 17.50
C GLU A 124 -8.11 -9.10 16.06
N LYS A 125 -8.99 -9.18 15.06
CA LYS A 125 -8.58 -9.20 13.64
C LYS A 125 -7.91 -7.88 13.29
N ILE A 126 -8.44 -6.74 13.72
CA ILE A 126 -7.83 -5.43 13.46
C ILE A 126 -6.47 -5.34 14.19
N LEU A 127 -6.41 -5.73 15.47
CA LEU A 127 -5.18 -5.74 16.26
C LEU A 127 -4.07 -6.62 15.65
N GLN A 128 -4.44 -7.76 15.07
CA GLN A 128 -3.50 -8.59 14.31
C GLN A 128 -2.97 -7.89 13.05
N HIS A 129 -3.80 -7.11 12.35
CA HIS A 129 -3.35 -6.36 11.18
C HIS A 129 -2.48 -5.15 11.56
N ILE A 130 -2.74 -4.51 12.71
CA ILE A 130 -1.84 -3.51 13.29
C ILE A 130 -0.48 -4.12 13.58
N SER A 131 -0.44 -5.30 14.23
CA SER A 131 0.81 -6.00 14.51
C SER A 131 1.56 -6.39 13.24
N LYS A 132 0.84 -6.80 12.17
CA LYS A 132 1.45 -7.05 10.85
C LYS A 132 2.05 -5.78 10.23
N LEU A 133 1.39 -4.63 10.33
CA LEU A 133 1.95 -3.35 9.87
C LEU A 133 3.21 -3.00 10.66
N GLU A 134 3.23 -3.23 11.96
CA GLU A 134 4.41 -3.00 12.79
C GLU A 134 5.60 -3.85 12.34
N THR A 135 5.38 -5.15 12.09
CA THR A 135 6.41 -6.04 11.56
C THR A 135 6.92 -5.55 10.21
N ILE A 136 6.02 -5.24 9.27
CA ILE A 136 6.40 -4.71 7.95
C ILE A 136 7.21 -3.42 8.09
N TYR A 137 6.76 -2.48 8.93
CA TYR A 137 7.47 -1.23 9.20
C TYR A 137 8.89 -1.49 9.74
N HIS A 138 9.03 -2.40 10.69
CA HIS A 138 10.33 -2.76 11.25
C HIS A 138 11.25 -3.39 10.21
N ASP A 139 10.72 -4.26 9.33
CA ASP A 139 11.49 -4.90 8.28
C ASP A 139 11.93 -3.91 7.20
N LEU A 140 11.07 -2.96 6.81
CA LEU A 140 11.43 -1.85 5.93
C LEU A 140 12.48 -0.92 6.54
N SER A 141 12.54 -0.81 7.88
CA SER A 141 13.50 0.02 8.61
C SER A 141 14.87 -0.63 8.80
N LYS A 142 14.99 -1.96 8.68
CA LYS A 142 16.30 -2.65 8.84
C LYS A 142 17.30 -2.24 7.76
N LEU A 143 16.81 -1.85 6.58
CA LEU A 143 17.65 -1.46 5.45
C LEU A 143 18.35 -0.11 5.64
N SER A 144 17.81 0.78 6.50
CA SER A 144 18.53 2.00 6.90
C SER A 144 19.59 1.76 7.97
N HIS A 145 19.62 0.57 8.58
CA HIS A 145 20.52 0.22 9.69
C HIS A 145 21.52 -0.89 9.34
N SER A 146 21.37 -1.61 8.22
CA SER A 146 22.32 -2.65 7.78
C SER A 146 23.68 -2.11 7.32
N THR A 147 23.89 -0.80 7.40
CA THR A 147 25.12 -0.11 6.97
C THR A 147 26.01 0.29 8.14
N SER A 148 25.64 -0.08 9.37
CA SER A 148 26.40 0.26 10.58
C SER A 148 27.35 -0.87 10.98
N SER A 149 28.37 -1.13 10.18
CA SER A 149 29.65 -1.66 10.68
C SER A 149 30.68 -1.76 9.54
N SER A 150 31.88 -1.23 9.82
CA SER A 150 33.11 -1.25 9.02
C SER A 150 33.26 -0.20 7.90
N GLU A 151 34.52 0.18 7.68
CA GLU A 151 35.06 1.15 6.71
C GLU A 151 34.74 0.75 5.26
N ILE A 152 33.46 0.83 4.87
CA ILE A 152 33.04 0.63 3.48
C ILE A 152 33.32 1.93 2.73
N SER A 153 34.16 1.87 1.69
CA SER A 153 34.37 3.01 0.80
C SER A 153 33.05 3.42 0.13
N ILE A 154 32.87 4.71 -0.17
CA ILE A 154 31.65 5.21 -0.81
C ILE A 154 31.33 4.49 -2.13
N VAL A 155 32.36 4.06 -2.87
CA VAL A 155 32.21 3.29 -4.11
C VAL A 155 31.64 1.90 -3.83
N ASN A 156 32.14 1.22 -2.80
CA ASN A 156 31.63 -0.10 -2.40
C ASN A 156 30.20 0.00 -1.86
N TYR A 157 29.90 1.04 -1.10
CA TYR A 157 28.54 1.33 -0.62
C TYR A 157 27.58 1.51 -1.81
N ILE A 158 27.93 2.38 -2.76
CA ILE A 158 27.12 2.61 -3.96
C ILE A 158 26.97 1.30 -4.75
N GLY A 159 28.06 0.57 -4.99
CA GLY A 159 28.03 -0.72 -5.68
C GLY A 159 27.12 -1.76 -5.02
N GLN A 160 27.12 -1.84 -3.68
CA GLN A 160 26.22 -2.71 -2.93
C GLN A 160 24.76 -2.28 -3.06
N THR A 161 24.47 -0.98 -3.01
CA THR A 161 23.10 -0.47 -3.23
C THR A 161 22.57 -0.69 -4.65
N LEU A 162 23.46 -0.82 -5.63
CA LEU A 162 23.10 -1.15 -7.02
C LEU A 162 22.86 -2.66 -7.21
N ASN A 163 23.45 -3.50 -6.37
CA ASN A 163 23.27 -4.97 -6.39
C ASN A 163 22.02 -5.40 -5.64
N VAL A 164 20.86 -4.89 -6.06
CA VAL A 164 19.56 -5.35 -5.57
C VAL A 164 19.37 -6.82 -5.92
N THR A 165 19.11 -7.65 -4.93
CA THR A 165 18.85 -9.07 -5.15
C THR A 165 17.43 -9.27 -5.68
N GLU A 166 17.24 -10.28 -6.54
CA GLU A 166 15.91 -10.70 -6.99
C GLU A 166 14.98 -11.04 -5.79
N LEU A 167 15.58 -11.47 -4.67
CA LEU A 167 14.90 -11.74 -3.42
C LEU A 167 14.33 -10.47 -2.78
N GLU A 168 15.10 -9.38 -2.72
CA GLU A 168 14.63 -8.09 -2.17
C GLU A 168 13.50 -7.50 -3.00
N PHE A 169 13.58 -7.60 -4.33
CA PHE A 169 12.49 -7.21 -5.21
C PHE A 169 11.22 -8.03 -4.90
N LYS A 170 11.34 -9.36 -4.84
CA LYS A 170 10.22 -10.28 -4.53
C LYS A 170 9.63 -10.05 -3.14
N ASN A 171 10.45 -9.65 -2.16
CA ASN A 171 10.00 -9.32 -0.82
C ASN A 171 9.25 -7.98 -0.82
N THR A 172 9.78 -6.97 -1.48
CA THR A 172 9.19 -5.62 -1.55
C THR A 172 7.85 -5.63 -2.25
N ILE A 173 7.73 -6.33 -3.38
CA ILE A 173 6.42 -6.48 -4.06
C ILE A 173 5.40 -7.25 -3.21
N THR A 174 5.88 -8.12 -2.32
CA THR A 174 5.02 -8.83 -1.36
C THR A 174 4.58 -7.91 -0.22
N TYR A 175 5.45 -7.02 0.26
CA TYR A 175 5.08 -6.00 1.24
C TYR A 175 4.03 -5.04 0.69
N ILE A 176 4.18 -4.54 -0.54
CA ILE A 176 3.17 -3.68 -1.19
C ILE A 176 1.78 -4.33 -1.12
N ARG A 177 1.69 -5.61 -1.54
CA ARG A 177 0.43 -6.35 -1.53
C ARG A 177 -0.17 -6.52 -0.14
N LYS A 178 0.66 -6.79 0.87
CA LYS A 178 0.22 -6.92 2.27
C LYS A 178 -0.24 -5.57 2.84
N ILE A 179 0.49 -4.50 2.55
CA ILE A 179 0.15 -3.13 2.97
C ILE A 179 -1.21 -2.75 2.38
N ILE A 180 -1.43 -2.95 1.07
CA ILE A 180 -2.73 -2.66 0.44
C ILE A 180 -3.86 -3.48 1.08
N ASP A 181 -3.66 -4.77 1.31
CA ASP A 181 -4.68 -5.61 1.94
C ASP A 181 -5.06 -5.10 3.34
N ILE A 182 -4.09 -4.60 4.11
CA ILE A 182 -4.34 -3.99 5.42
C ILE A 182 -5.01 -2.62 5.27
N TYR A 183 -4.56 -1.77 4.35
CA TYR A 183 -5.15 -0.45 4.11
C TYR A 183 -6.62 -0.57 3.76
N LEU A 184 -6.96 -1.49 2.86
CA LEU A 184 -8.33 -1.75 2.48
C LEU A 184 -9.19 -2.19 3.65
N LEU A 185 -8.66 -3.04 4.55
CA LEU A 185 -9.37 -3.42 5.77
C LEU A 185 -9.74 -2.17 6.59
N PHE A 186 -8.77 -1.29 6.86
CA PHE A 186 -9.01 -0.06 7.62
C PHE A 186 -9.96 0.90 6.90
N ILE A 187 -9.79 1.09 5.59
CA ILE A 187 -10.69 1.93 4.78
C ILE A 187 -12.12 1.41 4.85
N PHE A 188 -12.34 0.09 4.72
CA PHE A 188 -13.67 -0.49 4.83
C PHE A 188 -14.26 -0.35 6.23
N THR A 189 -13.44 -0.41 7.28
CA THR A 189 -13.88 -0.16 8.66
C THR A 189 -14.26 1.31 8.86
N ILE A 190 -13.37 2.25 8.52
CA ILE A 190 -13.55 3.70 8.73
C ILE A 190 -14.72 4.22 7.87
N CYS A 191 -14.75 3.83 6.60
CA CYS A 191 -15.71 4.36 5.63
C CYS A 191 -17.00 3.54 5.54
N ARG A 192 -17.25 2.61 6.49
CA ARG A 192 -18.33 1.61 6.40
C ARG A 192 -19.68 2.22 6.03
N GLU A 193 -20.09 3.28 6.72
CA GLU A 193 -21.39 3.92 6.51
C GLU A 193 -21.48 4.67 5.16
N SER A 194 -20.36 5.20 4.67
CA SER A 194 -20.29 5.79 3.33
C SER A 194 -20.35 4.71 2.24
N LEU A 195 -19.66 3.59 2.45
CA LEU A 195 -19.62 2.48 1.49
C LEU A 195 -20.99 1.81 1.30
N LYS A 196 -21.82 1.76 2.34
CA LYS A 196 -23.22 1.28 2.23
C LYS A 196 -24.08 2.11 1.29
N LYS A 197 -23.72 3.38 1.05
CA LYS A 197 -24.43 4.28 0.13
C LYS A 197 -23.95 4.15 -1.30
N TRP A 198 -22.80 3.52 -1.53
CA TRP A 198 -22.31 3.25 -2.86
C TRP A 198 -23.13 2.12 -3.48
N ASP A 199 -23.55 2.31 -4.73
CA ASP A 199 -24.09 1.25 -5.57
C ASP A 199 -23.29 -0.06 -5.42
N SER A 200 -23.98 -1.10 -4.96
CA SER A 200 -23.36 -2.38 -4.60
C SER A 200 -22.79 -3.11 -5.82
N SER A 201 -23.36 -2.89 -7.01
CA SER A 201 -22.87 -3.51 -8.24
C SER A 201 -21.55 -2.87 -8.68
N ASP A 202 -21.45 -1.54 -8.60
CA ASP A 202 -20.26 -0.76 -8.93
C ASP A 202 -19.12 -1.03 -7.93
N LEU A 203 -19.41 -1.04 -6.62
CA LEU A 203 -18.43 -1.42 -5.61
C LEU A 203 -17.93 -2.85 -5.85
N ARG A 204 -18.82 -3.81 -6.10
CA ARG A 204 -18.44 -5.20 -6.41
C ARG A 204 -17.54 -5.28 -7.63
N ASN A 205 -17.86 -4.57 -8.70
CA ASN A 205 -17.07 -4.55 -9.93
C ASN A 205 -15.68 -3.95 -9.69
N THR A 206 -15.61 -2.85 -8.94
CA THR A 206 -14.35 -2.22 -8.53
C THR A 206 -13.47 -3.22 -7.78
N LEU A 207 -14.01 -3.94 -6.77
CA LEU A 207 -13.24 -4.91 -6.00
C LEU A 207 -12.79 -6.12 -6.84
N LYS A 208 -13.59 -6.57 -7.81
CA LYS A 208 -13.25 -7.69 -8.71
C LYS A 208 -12.04 -7.43 -9.61
N ILE A 209 -11.63 -6.17 -9.77
CA ILE A 209 -10.41 -5.82 -10.51
C ILE A 209 -9.18 -6.43 -9.80
N GLY A 210 -9.05 -6.17 -8.49
CA GLY A 210 -7.89 -6.57 -7.68
C GLY A 210 -8.04 -7.90 -6.92
N PHE A 211 -9.27 -8.40 -6.75
CA PHE A 211 -9.56 -9.51 -5.86
C PHE A 211 -10.36 -10.63 -6.52
N LYS A 212 -10.17 -11.85 -6.00
CA LYS A 212 -10.99 -13.02 -6.35
C LYS A 212 -12.39 -12.91 -5.73
N ASP A 213 -13.38 -13.55 -6.35
CA ASP A 213 -14.79 -13.49 -5.93
C ASP A 213 -15.01 -13.84 -4.45
N ASN A 214 -14.27 -14.82 -3.90
CA ASN A 214 -14.38 -15.18 -2.49
C ASN A 214 -13.99 -14.04 -1.55
N LYS A 215 -12.91 -13.31 -1.87
CA LYS A 215 -12.46 -12.16 -1.10
C LYS A 215 -13.41 -10.98 -1.27
N VAL A 216 -13.91 -10.74 -2.47
CA VAL A 216 -14.94 -9.71 -2.74
C VAL A 216 -16.20 -10.00 -1.92
N LYS A 217 -16.69 -11.25 -1.95
CA LYS A 217 -17.85 -11.67 -1.16
C LYS A 217 -17.62 -11.45 0.34
N SER A 218 -16.45 -11.84 0.85
CA SER A 218 -16.09 -11.62 2.25
C SER A 218 -16.08 -10.14 2.63
N ILE A 219 -15.53 -9.26 1.78
CA ILE A 219 -15.53 -7.81 2.03
C ILE A 219 -16.96 -7.27 2.03
N LEU A 220 -17.76 -7.60 1.02
CA LEU A 220 -19.14 -7.12 0.90
C LEU A 220 -20.00 -7.61 2.08
N GLN A 221 -19.82 -8.85 2.53
CA GLN A 221 -20.50 -9.38 3.71
C GLN A 221 -20.19 -8.57 4.97
N GLN A 222 -18.94 -8.15 5.17
CA GLN A 222 -18.57 -7.29 6.31
C GLN A 222 -19.26 -5.91 6.26
N LEU A 223 -19.61 -5.43 5.06
CA LEU A 223 -20.33 -4.17 4.86
C LEU A 223 -21.85 -4.34 5.03
N SER A 224 -22.39 -5.52 4.70
CA SER A 224 -23.83 -5.81 4.58
C SER A 224 -24.39 -6.59 5.78
N PHE A 225 -24.17 -6.10 7.01
CA PHE A 225 -24.55 -6.72 8.30
C PHE A 225 -23.49 -7.68 8.86
#